data_AF-A0A1G1GKB4-F1
#
_entry.id   AF-A0A1G1GKB4-F1
#
_cell.length_a   1.000
_cell.length_b   1.000
_cell.length_c   1.000
_cell.angle_alpha   90.00
_cell.angle_beta   90.00
_cell.angle_gamma   90.00
#
_symmetry.space_group_name_H-M   'P 1'
#
loop_
_entity.id
_entity.type
_entity.pdbx_description
1 polymer ?
#
loop_
_entity_poly.entity_id
_entity_poly.type
_entity_poly.pdbx_seq_one_letter_code
_entity_poly.pdbx_strand_id
1 'polypeptide(L)'
;MLDLNNPVFQDDLFNLGKEDAIRILEILKKIRSLTWTAIYKDNGLRWELVQSRTGLGGQRLYTIRISQKFRAIVYREAQFMRFLSLHPDHDSAYE
;
A
#
# COMPACT_ATOMS: atom_id res chain seq x y z
N MET A 1 0.21 11.61 6.68
CA MET A 1 0.94 10.72 7.61
C MET A 1 0.68 9.27 7.23
N LEU A 2 1.61 8.36 7.52
CA LEU A 2 1.41 6.92 7.33
C LEU A 2 0.96 6.30 8.65
N ASP A 3 -0.01 5.39 8.58
CA ASP A 3 -0.42 4.53 9.68
C ASP A 3 -0.21 3.08 9.26
N LEU A 4 0.71 2.41 9.97
CA LEU A 4 1.17 1.04 9.74
C LEU A 4 0.73 0.11 10.88
N ASN A 5 -0.24 0.52 11.71
CA ASN A 5 -0.62 -0.17 12.94
C ASN A 5 -1.62 -1.31 12.75
N ASN A 6 -1.96 -1.68 11.52
CA ASN A 6 -2.83 -2.83 11.29
C ASN A 6 -2.05 -4.13 11.55
N PRO A 7 -2.55 -5.06 12.38
CA PRO A 7 -1.83 -6.28 12.73
C PRO A 7 -1.57 -7.17 11.51
N VAL A 8 -2.52 -7.29 10.57
CA VAL A 8 -2.34 -8.07 9.34
C VAL A 8 -1.21 -7.48 8.50
N PHE A 9 -1.21 -6.15 8.33
CA PHE A 9 -0.11 -5.48 7.63
C PHE A 9 1.24 -5.68 8.33
N GLN A 10 1.30 -5.66 9.66
CA GLN A 10 2.53 -5.88 10.42
C GLN A 10 3.04 -7.29 10.24
N ASP A 11 2.18 -8.30 10.34
CA ASP A 11 2.52 -9.69 10.09
C ASP A 11 3.04 -9.86 8.66
N ASP A 12 2.35 -9.30 7.66
CA ASP A 12 2.81 -9.33 6.27
C ASP A 12 4.20 -8.68 6.12
N LEU A 13 4.41 -7.50 6.72
CA LEU A 13 5.65 -6.73 6.65
C LEU A 13 6.83 -7.47 7.30
N PHE A 14 6.61 -8.11 8.46
CA PHE A 14 7.67 -8.79 9.20
C PHE A 14 8.05 -10.14 8.59
N ASN A 15 7.18 -10.73 7.78
CA ASN A 15 7.45 -11.97 7.05
C ASN A 15 8.18 -11.76 5.71
N LEU A 16 8.49 -10.51 5.32
CA LEU A 16 9.20 -10.24 4.08
C LEU A 16 10.67 -10.66 4.12
N GLY A 17 11.18 -11.09 2.97
CA GLY A 17 12.62 -11.22 2.75
C GLY A 17 13.32 -9.86 2.83
N LYS A 18 14.60 -9.87 3.23
CA LYS A 18 15.41 -8.65 3.46
C LYS A 18 15.35 -7.63 2.32
N GLU A 19 15.48 -8.09 1.07
CA GLU A 19 15.45 -7.19 -0.09
C GLU A 19 14.10 -6.52 -0.28
N ASP A 20 13.02 -7.27 -0.13
CA ASP A 20 11.66 -6.76 -0.31
C ASP A 20 11.28 -5.81 0.83
N ALA A 21 11.72 -6.08 2.05
CA ALA A 21 11.57 -5.18 3.19
C ALA A 21 12.28 -3.83 2.95
N ILE A 22 13.51 -3.85 2.41
CA ILE A 22 14.24 -2.61 2.08
C ILE A 22 13.49 -1.80 1.01
N ARG A 23 13.06 -2.45 -0.09
CA ARG A 23 12.31 -1.80 -1.17
C ARG A 23 11.00 -1.19 -0.67
N ILE A 24 10.27 -1.92 0.17
CA ILE A 24 9.02 -1.41 0.77
C ILE A 24 9.31 -0.20 1.66
N LEU A 25 10.37 -0.24 2.47
CA LEU A 25 10.75 0.88 3.33
C LEU A 25 11.09 2.15 2.52
N GLU A 26 11.75 2.01 1.37
CA GLU A 26 12.03 3.12 0.46
C GLU A 26 10.75 3.75 -0.10
N ILE A 27 9.79 2.93 -0.51
CA ILE A 27 8.50 3.45 -0.99
C ILE A 27 7.69 4.09 0.16
N LEU A 28 7.71 3.52 1.37
CA LEU A 28 7.08 4.17 2.54
C LEU A 28 7.71 5.53 2.82
N LYS A 29 9.06 5.65 2.75
CA LYS A 29 9.75 6.95 2.87
C LYS A 29 9.30 7.93 1.79
N LYS A 30 9.22 7.48 0.53
CA LYS A 30 8.70 8.28 -0.59
C LYS A 30 7.29 8.78 -0.29
N ILE A 31 6.34 7.90 0.02
CA ILE A 31 4.94 8.27 0.30
C ILE A 31 4.87 9.27 1.45
N ARG A 32 5.67 9.08 2.52
CA ARG A 32 5.72 10.01 3.65
C ARG A 32 6.12 11.44 3.25
N SER A 33 6.96 11.60 2.23
CA SER A 33 7.37 12.92 1.73
C SER A 33 6.38 13.58 0.76
N LEU A 34 5.36 12.84 0.29
CA LEU A 34 4.41 13.34 -0.70
C LEU A 34 3.16 13.95 -0.05
N THR A 35 2.57 14.92 -0.75
CA THR A 35 1.22 15.40 -0.47
C THR A 35 0.19 14.42 -1.04
N TRP A 36 -1.06 14.47 -0.55
CA TRP A 36 -2.15 13.65 -1.11
C TRP A 36 -2.35 13.88 -2.61
N THR A 37 -2.28 15.13 -3.06
CA THR A 37 -2.39 15.47 -4.48
C THR A 37 -1.28 14.83 -5.29
N ALA A 38 -0.05 14.78 -4.76
CA ALA A 38 1.06 14.11 -5.43
C ALA A 38 0.90 12.58 -5.42
N ILE A 39 0.43 11.99 -4.32
CA ILE A 39 0.15 10.55 -4.20
C ILE A 39 -0.85 10.11 -5.27
N TYR A 40 -1.96 10.83 -5.45
CA TYR A 40 -2.98 10.47 -6.45
C TYR A 40 -2.50 10.63 -7.90
N LYS A 41 -1.46 11.43 -8.14
CA LYS A 41 -0.87 11.65 -9.47
C LYS A 41 0.37 10.79 -9.72
N ASP A 42 0.84 10.04 -8.73
CA ASP A 42 2.05 9.23 -8.85
C ASP A 42 1.75 7.96 -9.65
N ASN A 43 2.18 7.96 -10.92
CA ASN A 43 2.00 6.82 -11.82
C ASN A 43 2.69 5.53 -11.32
N GLY A 44 3.72 5.65 -10.48
CA GLY A 44 4.43 4.51 -9.92
C GLY A 44 3.63 3.80 -8.82
N LEU A 45 2.88 4.56 -8.01
CA LEU A 45 2.04 4.00 -6.95
C LEU A 45 0.79 3.29 -7.49
N ARG A 46 0.38 3.52 -8.74
CA ARG A 46 -0.81 2.90 -9.36
C ARG A 46 -2.03 2.90 -8.42
N TRP A 47 -2.46 4.08 -7.99
CA TRP A 47 -3.58 4.24 -7.06
C TRP A 47 -4.90 3.78 -7.69
N GLU A 48 -5.38 2.59 -7.30
CA GLU A 48 -6.53 1.92 -7.93
C GLU A 48 -7.65 1.68 -6.91
N LEU A 49 -8.90 1.98 -7.27
CA LEU A 49 -10.06 1.73 -6.41
C LEU A 49 -10.41 0.24 -6.40
N VAL A 50 -10.58 -0.33 -5.22
CA VAL A 50 -11.14 -1.68 -5.07
C VAL A 50 -12.66 -1.59 -5.13
N GLN A 51 -13.25 -2.14 -6.20
CA GLN A 51 -14.71 -2.08 -6.40
C GLN A 51 -15.48 -3.18 -5.66
N SER A 52 -14.84 -4.32 -5.40
CA SER A 52 -15.50 -5.53 -4.88
C SER A 52 -15.72 -5.55 -3.36
N ARG A 53 -15.12 -4.62 -2.62
CA ARG A 53 -15.20 -4.59 -1.15
C ARG A 53 -15.06 -3.16 -0.61
N THR A 54 -15.59 -2.96 0.59
CA THR A 54 -15.44 -1.73 1.37
C THR A 54 -14.79 -2.02 2.72
N GLY A 55 -14.21 -1.00 3.34
CA GLY A 55 -13.66 -1.09 4.69
C GLY A 55 -14.74 -1.19 5.76
N LEU A 56 -14.33 -1.51 6.99
CA LEU A 56 -15.21 -1.53 8.16
C LEU A 56 -15.76 -0.12 8.42
N GLY A 57 -17.01 0.12 8.04
CA GLY A 57 -17.64 1.45 8.08
C GLY A 57 -17.83 2.10 6.70
N GLY A 58 -17.68 1.33 5.61
CA GLY A 58 -18.01 1.79 4.26
C GLY A 58 -16.91 2.63 3.60
N GLN A 59 -15.69 2.64 4.14
CA GLN A 59 -14.58 3.37 3.53
C GLN A 59 -14.22 2.76 2.17
N ARG A 60 -13.86 3.62 1.23
CA ARG A 60 -13.30 3.19 -0.05
C ARG A 60 -11.91 2.63 0.17
N LEU A 61 -11.70 1.39 -0.28
CA LEU A 61 -10.41 0.73 -0.25
C LEU A 61 -9.70 0.95 -1.58
N TYR A 62 -8.38 1.05 -1.52
CA TYR A 62 -7.53 1.24 -2.67
C TYR A 62 -6.40 0.24 -2.64
N THR A 63 -5.90 -0.16 -3.81
CA THR A 63 -4.59 -0.81 -3.91
C THR A 63 -3.56 0.21 -4.37
N ILE A 64 -2.36 0.10 -3.83
CA ILE A 64 -1.18 0.80 -4.34
C ILE A 64 -0.06 -0.19 -4.60
N ARG A 65 0.70 0.03 -5.66
CA ARG A 65 1.95 -0.67 -5.90
C ARG A 65 3.01 -0.16 -4.92
N ILE A 66 3.51 -1.05 -4.08
CA ILE A 66 4.55 -0.74 -3.08
C ILE A 66 5.92 -1.32 -3.46
N SER A 67 5.94 -2.24 -4.42
CA SER A 67 7.11 -2.65 -5.18
C SER A 67 6.63 -3.35 -6.46
N GLN A 68 7.52 -3.76 -7.37
CA GLN A 68 7.10 -4.57 -8.54
C GLN A 68 6.46 -5.90 -8.13
N LYS A 69 6.83 -6.44 -6.96
CA LYS A 69 6.36 -7.73 -6.46
C LYS A 69 5.17 -7.62 -5.53
N PHE A 70 4.85 -6.44 -5.00
CA PHE A 70 3.85 -6.30 -3.94
C PHE A 70 2.92 -5.11 -4.16
N ARG A 71 1.64 -5.34 -3.85
CA ARG A 71 0.63 -4.30 -3.67
C ARG A 71 0.17 -4.25 -2.22
N ALA A 72 -0.13 -3.06 -1.74
CA ALA A 72 -0.75 -2.84 -0.44
C ALA A 72 -2.23 -2.49 -0.62
N ILE A 73 -3.09 -2.97 0.29
CA ILE A 73 -4.43 -2.38 0.46
C ILE A 73 -4.31 -1.22 1.44
N VAL A 74 -4.86 -0.08 1.05
CA VAL A 74 -4.88 1.13 1.88
C VAL A 74 -6.24 1.79 1.86
N TYR A 75 -6.50 2.63 2.85
CA TYR A 75 -7.54 3.64 2.77
C TYR A 75 -7.06 4.96 3.37
N ARG A 76 -7.71 6.05 2.94
CA ARG A 76 -7.48 7.36 3.53
C ARG A 76 -8.45 7.58 4.68
N GLU A 77 -7.91 7.89 5.84
CA GLU A 77 -8.67 8.37 6.98
C GLU A 77 -8.14 9.76 7.39
N ALA A 78 -8.92 10.80 7.08
CA ALA A 78 -8.49 12.19 7.22
C ALA A 78 -7.11 12.46 6.58
N GLN A 79 -6.07 12.59 7.39
CA GLN A 79 -4.68 12.85 6.99
C GLN A 79 -3.79 11.60 6.95
N PHE A 80 -4.31 10.45 7.39
CA PHE A 80 -3.58 9.19 7.47
C PHE A 80 -3.87 8.32 6.26
N MET A 81 -2.82 7.75 5.70
CA MET A 81 -2.92 6.58 4.83
C MET A 81 -2.76 5.36 5.73
N ARG A 82 -3.86 4.62 5.92
CA ARG A 82 -3.88 3.41 6.74
C ARG A 82 -3.61 2.21 5.85
N PHE A 83 -2.54 1.48 6.17
CA PHE A 83 -2.18 0.24 5.51
C PHE A 83 -2.93 -0.92 6.18
N LEU A 84 -3.53 -1.78 5.37
CA LEU A 84 -4.34 -2.91 5.84
C LEU A 84 -3.64 -4.26 5.66
N SER A 85 -3.00 -4.48 4.52
CA SER A 85 -2.32 -5.74 4.19
C SER A 85 -1.39 -5.56 2.98
N LEU A 86 -0.47 -6.49 2.80
CA LEU A 86 0.37 -6.65 1.61
C LEU A 86 0.00 -7.93 0.86
N HIS A 87 0.04 -7.87 -0.47
CA HIS A 87 -0.22 -9.01 -1.34
C HIS A 87 0.82 -9.04 -2.46
N PRO A 88 1.25 -10.24 -2.90
CA PRO A 88 2.01 -10.37 -4.14
C PRO A 88 1.26 -9.69 -5.29
N ASP A 89 1.98 -8.94 -6.12
CA ASP A 89 1.41 -8.34 -7.32
C ASP A 89 1.28 -9.45 -8.38
N HIS A 90 0.06 -9.69 -8.85
CA HIS A 90 -0.25 -10.74 -9.82
C HIS A 90 0.37 -10.49 -11.21
N ASP A 91 0.99 -9.32 -11.43
CA ASP A 91 1.83 -9.03 -12.61
C ASP A 91 3.11 -9.91 -12.70
N SER A 92 3.38 -10.75 -11.69
CA SER A 92 4.52 -11.70 -11.69
C SER A 92 4.29 -12.97 -12.54
N ALA A 93 3.12 -13.14 -13.16
CA ALA A 93 2.75 -14.37 -13.88
C ALA A 93 2.97 -14.32 -15.41
N TYR A 94 3.82 -13.41 -15.88
CA TYR A 94 4.28 -13.39 -17.26
C TYR A 94 5.82 -13.44 -17.29
N GLU A 95 6.38 -14.60 -16.95
CA GLU A 95 7.65 -15.06 -17.54
C GLU A 95 7.33 -16.01 -18.70
#